data_AF-A0A5Y6C027-F1
#
_entry.id   AF-A0A5Y6C027-F1
#
_cell.length_a   1.000
_cell.length_b   1.000
_cell.length_c   1.000
_cell.angle_alpha   90.00
_cell.angle_beta   90.00
_cell.angle_gamma   90.00
#
_symmetry.space_group_name_H-M   'P 1'
#
loop_
_entity.id
_entity.type
_entity.pdbx_description
1 polymer ?
#
loop_
_entity_poly.entity_id
_entity_poly.type
_entity_poly.pdbx_seq_one_letter_code
_entity_poly.pdbx_strand_id
1 'polypeptide(L)'
;MSLNKIWRAVAYSTDQYRPHDEVHVFVDAPDPETAKSRIYKRLSEEWELASDFIEFYNFWSEAELCDMANGPLTPLGLPLFESGAGFKGESVEVYYDREPLILVASPHLREVLESALQEVKS
;
A
#
# COMPACT_ATOMS: atom_id res chain seq x y z
N MET A 1 -14.72 -2.58 -18.59
CA MET A 1 -13.58 -2.03 -17.84
C MET A 1 -14.06 -1.79 -16.42
N SER A 2 -13.51 -2.50 -15.43
CA SER A 2 -13.92 -2.28 -14.04
C SER A 2 -13.44 -0.90 -13.59
N LEU A 3 -14.33 -0.10 -12.99
CA LEU A 3 -14.02 1.19 -12.36
C LEU A 3 -13.24 1.02 -11.03
N ASN A 4 -12.42 -0.02 -10.94
CA ASN A 4 -11.68 -0.30 -9.72
C ASN A 4 -10.52 0.70 -9.62
N LYS A 5 -10.41 1.33 -8.47
CA LYS A 5 -9.31 2.21 -8.10
C LYS A 5 -8.31 1.43 -7.26
N ILE A 6 -7.08 1.91 -7.20
CA ILE A 6 -6.07 1.37 -6.29
C ILE A 6 -6.35 1.92 -4.88
N TRP A 7 -6.23 1.06 -3.88
CA TRP A 7 -6.29 1.42 -2.47
C TRP A 7 -5.06 0.86 -1.76
N ARG A 8 -4.47 1.66 -0.89
CA ARG A 8 -3.36 1.26 -0.02
C ARG A 8 -3.75 1.41 1.44
N ALA A 9 -3.32 0.47 2.27
CA ALA A 9 -3.32 0.60 3.72
C ALA A 9 -1.97 0.18 4.29
N VAL A 10 -1.67 0.62 5.51
CA VAL A 10 -0.61 0.03 6.34
C VAL A 10 -1.30 -0.89 7.34
N ALA A 11 -1.02 -2.18 7.27
CA ALA A 11 -1.66 -3.21 8.09
C ALA A 11 -0.66 -3.86 9.05
N TYR A 12 -1.15 -4.28 10.21
CA TYR A 12 -0.36 -4.97 11.23
C TYR A 12 -1.22 -5.99 11.97
N SER A 13 -0.58 -6.92 12.69
CA SER A 13 -1.30 -7.86 13.55
C SER A 13 -1.32 -7.40 15.00
N THR A 14 -2.48 -7.54 15.64
CA THR A 14 -2.65 -7.35 17.09
C THR A 14 -2.50 -8.64 17.89
N ASP A 15 -2.28 -9.79 17.23
CA ASP A 15 -2.01 -11.06 17.89
C ASP A 15 -0.61 -11.06 18.51
N GLN A 16 -0.55 -11.07 19.84
CA GLN A 16 0.71 -11.07 20.59
C GLN A 16 1.52 -12.36 20.39
N TYR A 17 0.89 -13.46 19.94
CA TYR A 17 1.54 -14.73 19.69
C TYR A 17 2.02 -14.88 18.25
N ARG A 18 1.48 -14.07 17.33
CA ARG A 18 1.83 -14.04 15.91
C ARG A 18 1.96 -12.58 15.45
N PRO A 19 2.94 -11.84 16.01
CA PRO A 19 3.13 -10.45 15.61
C PRO A 19 3.56 -10.40 14.14
N HIS A 20 2.96 -9.47 13.42
CA HIS A 20 3.40 -9.08 12.09
C HIS A 20 3.83 -7.62 12.13
N ASP A 21 4.99 -7.33 11.56
CA ASP A 21 5.45 -5.97 11.33
C ASP A 21 4.45 -5.22 10.44
N GLU A 22 4.49 -3.89 10.49
CA GLU A 22 3.66 -3.05 9.64
C GLU A 22 4.02 -3.27 8.16
N VAL A 23 3.02 -3.62 7.35
CA VAL A 23 3.20 -3.83 5.91
C VAL A 23 2.27 -2.95 5.09
N HIS A 24 2.76 -2.47 3.96
CA HIS A 24 1.92 -1.82 2.95
C HIS A 24 1.12 -2.88 2.19
N VAL A 25 -0.19 -2.72 2.12
CA VAL A 25 -1.12 -3.62 1.44
C VAL A 25 -1.86 -2.87 0.34
N PHE A 26 -1.89 -3.45 -0.86
CA PHE A 26 -2.53 -2.86 -2.04
C PHE A 26 -3.66 -3.74 -2.56
N VAL A 27 -4.84 -3.15 -2.78
CA VAL A 27 -6.00 -3.83 -3.40
C VAL A 27 -6.63 -2.96 -4.48
N ASP A 28 -7.15 -3.58 -5.53
CA ASP A 28 -8.08 -2.91 -6.43
C ASP A 28 -9.50 -2.97 -5.85
N ALA A 29 -10.28 -1.89 -5.89
CA ALA A 29 -11.70 -1.92 -5.52
C ALA A 29 -12.45 -0.68 -6.07
N PRO A 30 -13.77 -0.80 -6.35
CA PRO A 30 -14.55 0.33 -6.85
C PRO A 30 -14.88 1.37 -5.77
N ASP A 31 -14.87 0.97 -4.50
CA ASP A 31 -15.30 1.77 -3.36
C ASP A 31 -14.51 1.37 -2.09
N PRO A 32 -14.46 2.23 -1.06
CA PRO A 32 -13.65 2.00 0.14
C PRO A 32 -14.10 0.78 0.94
N GLU A 33 -15.40 0.49 1.01
CA GLU A 33 -15.92 -0.63 1.81
C GLU A 33 -15.53 -1.98 1.17
N THR A 34 -15.62 -2.07 -0.16
CA THR A 34 -15.11 -3.21 -0.91
C THR A 34 -13.59 -3.36 -0.75
N ALA A 35 -12.83 -2.28 -0.74
CA ALA A 35 -11.38 -2.32 -0.50
C ALA A 35 -11.05 -2.86 0.90
N LYS A 36 -11.68 -2.35 1.97
CA LYS A 36 -11.47 -2.84 3.33
C LYS A 36 -11.79 -4.33 3.46
N SER A 37 -12.92 -4.77 2.88
CA SER A 37 -13.29 -6.19 2.87
C SER A 37 -12.24 -7.06 2.18
N ARG A 38 -11.69 -6.61 1.05
CA ARG A 38 -10.61 -7.31 0.33
C ARG A 38 -9.32 -7.37 1.15
N ILE A 39 -8.96 -6.28 1.84
CA ILE A 39 -7.79 -6.22 2.72
C ILE A 39 -7.92 -7.27 3.83
N TYR A 40 -9.02 -7.26 4.59
CA TYR A 40 -9.25 -8.22 5.67
C TYR A 40 -9.22 -9.66 5.17
N LYS A 41 -9.96 -9.96 4.10
CA LYS A 41 -9.99 -11.31 3.53
C LYS A 41 -8.58 -11.76 3.16
N ARG A 42 -7.82 -10.92 2.45
CA ARG A 42 -6.53 -11.32 1.92
C ARG A 42 -5.46 -11.45 3.00
N LEU A 43 -5.44 -10.55 3.97
CA LEU A 43 -4.53 -10.65 5.11
C LEU A 43 -4.87 -11.83 6.00
N SER A 44 -6.16 -12.13 6.21
CA SER A 44 -6.56 -13.32 6.98
C SER A 44 -6.06 -14.62 6.35
N GLU A 45 -6.07 -14.70 5.01
CA GLU A 45 -5.55 -15.84 4.26
C GLU A 45 -4.02 -15.90 4.29
N GLU A 46 -3.34 -14.77 4.07
CA GLU A 46 -1.88 -14.69 3.98
C GLU A 46 -1.19 -14.88 5.33
N TRP A 47 -1.75 -14.31 6.39
CA TRP A 47 -1.18 -14.38 7.75
C TRP A 47 -1.74 -15.56 8.55
N GLU A 48 -2.70 -16.30 7.99
CA GLU A 48 -3.41 -17.39 8.69
C GLU A 48 -3.97 -16.92 10.04
N LEU A 49 -4.57 -15.73 10.06
CA LEU A 49 -5.10 -15.05 11.23
C LEU A 49 -6.57 -14.68 11.03
N ALA A 50 -7.35 -14.66 12.11
CA ALA A 50 -8.71 -14.12 12.04
C ALA A 50 -8.67 -12.60 11.79
N SER A 51 -9.66 -12.07 11.05
CA SER A 51 -9.77 -10.63 10.75
C SER A 51 -9.78 -9.75 12.00
N ASP A 52 -10.24 -10.28 13.13
CA ASP A 52 -10.31 -9.56 14.41
C ASP A 52 -8.93 -9.28 15.01
N PHE A 53 -7.88 -9.95 14.53
CA PHE A 53 -6.47 -9.74 14.91
C PHE A 53 -5.70 -8.88 13.89
N ILE A 54 -6.40 -8.30 12.93
CA ILE A 54 -5.81 -7.51 11.86
C ILE A 54 -6.33 -6.08 12.02
N GLU A 55 -5.42 -5.12 12.08
CA GLU A 55 -5.77 -3.71 12.03
C GLU A 55 -5.00 -3.04 10.90
N PHE A 56 -5.55 -1.94 10.40
CA PHE A 56 -4.85 -1.11 9.42
C PHE A 56 -5.20 0.36 9.58
N TYR A 57 -4.27 1.21 9.16
CA TYR A 57 -4.39 2.66 9.16
C TYR A 57 -3.78 3.22 7.86
N ASN A 58 -3.78 4.56 7.72
CA ASN A 58 -3.35 5.25 6.48
C ASN A 58 -3.99 4.64 5.23
N PHE A 59 -5.30 4.42 5.31
CA PHE A 59 -6.10 3.86 4.22
C PHE A 59 -6.43 4.96 3.20
N TRP A 60 -5.77 4.90 2.05
CA TRP A 60 -5.81 5.95 1.04
C TRP A 60 -6.13 5.39 -0.34
N SER A 61 -6.90 6.15 -1.10
CA SER A 61 -7.15 5.89 -2.51
C SER A 61 -5.97 6.30 -3.38
N GLU A 62 -5.92 5.79 -4.60
CA GLU A 62 -4.94 6.13 -5.64
C GLU A 62 -4.78 7.65 -5.81
N ALA A 63 -5.90 8.39 -5.85
CA ALA A 63 -5.87 9.83 -6.02
C ALA A 63 -5.23 10.53 -4.83
N GLU A 64 -5.59 10.13 -3.60
CA GLU A 64 -5.01 10.69 -2.38
C GLU A 64 -3.51 10.41 -2.30
N LEU A 65 -3.07 9.19 -2.63
CA LEU A 65 -1.66 8.82 -2.68
C LEU A 65 -0.87 9.69 -3.65
N CYS A 66 -1.42 9.91 -4.84
CA CYS A 66 -0.82 10.79 -5.84
C CYS A 66 -0.80 12.26 -5.40
N ASP A 67 -1.85 12.74 -4.74
CA ASP A 67 -1.94 14.11 -4.24
C ASP A 67 -0.95 14.39 -3.10
N MET A 68 -0.69 13.38 -2.25
CA MET A 68 0.26 13.50 -1.13
C MET A 68 1.72 13.41 -1.56
N ALA A 69 2.00 12.80 -2.73
CA ALA A 69 3.35 12.67 -3.22
C ALA A 69 4.00 14.02 -3.52
N ASN A 70 4.96 14.40 -2.67
CA ASN A 70 5.74 15.61 -2.85
C ASN A 70 6.93 15.32 -3.79
N GLY A 71 6.80 15.61 -5.09
CA GLY A 71 7.94 15.54 -6.01
C GLY A 71 7.60 15.27 -7.48
N PRO A 72 8.62 15.23 -8.37
CA PRO A 72 8.43 14.82 -9.76
C PRO A 72 7.93 13.36 -9.85
N LEU A 73 6.74 13.21 -10.41
CA LEU A 73 5.92 11.98 -10.46
C LEU A 73 6.40 10.98 -11.53
N THR A 74 7.65 10.54 -11.43
CA THR A 74 8.21 9.52 -12.33
C THR A 74 9.03 8.51 -11.56
N PRO A 75 8.66 7.21 -11.57
CA PRO A 75 7.55 6.60 -12.33
C PRO A 75 6.14 6.88 -11.82
N LEU A 76 5.13 6.65 -12.69
CA LEU A 76 3.69 6.82 -12.41
C LEU A 76 3.20 6.06 -11.15
N GLY A 77 3.82 4.94 -10.80
CA GLY A 77 3.48 4.16 -9.60
C GLY A 77 4.25 4.55 -8.33
N LEU A 78 5.24 5.44 -8.42
CA LEU A 78 6.10 5.81 -7.29
C LEU A 78 5.32 6.39 -6.07
N PRO A 79 4.33 7.28 -6.26
CA PRO A 79 3.50 7.81 -5.16
C PRO A 79 2.84 6.74 -4.29
N LEU A 80 2.53 5.58 -4.87
CA LEU A 80 1.84 4.50 -4.16
C LEU A 80 2.69 3.92 -3.02
N PHE A 81 4.02 4.05 -3.11
CA PHE A 81 4.99 3.50 -2.16
C PHE A 81 5.48 4.51 -1.11
N GLU A 82 4.97 5.73 -1.08
CA GLU A 82 5.40 6.70 -0.06
C GLU A 82 5.06 6.21 1.35
N SER A 83 6.09 6.01 2.17
CA SER A 83 5.98 5.58 3.57
C SER A 83 6.16 6.74 4.55
N GLY A 84 6.67 7.89 4.09
CA GLY A 84 6.67 9.14 4.84
C GLY A 84 7.58 10.19 4.23
N ALA A 85 7.64 11.35 4.87
CA ALA A 85 8.55 12.43 4.52
C ALA A 85 9.16 13.04 5.78
N GLY A 86 10.44 13.37 5.72
CA GLY A 86 11.19 13.95 6.83
C GLY A 86 12.02 15.15 6.40
N PHE A 87 12.25 16.08 7.32
CA PHE A 87 13.17 17.18 7.07
C PHE A 87 14.62 16.70 7.18
N LYS A 88 15.40 16.95 6.13
CA LYS A 88 16.85 16.81 6.11
C LYS A 88 17.45 18.19 5.86
N GLY A 89 17.74 18.89 6.96
CA GLY A 89 18.12 20.30 6.92
C GLY A 89 16.96 21.16 6.42
N GLU A 90 17.19 21.92 5.36
CA GLU A 90 16.19 22.79 4.71
C GLU A 90 15.36 22.07 3.62
N SER A 91 15.67 20.81 3.33
CA SER A 91 14.99 20.00 2.30
C SER A 91 14.06 18.95 2.92
N VAL A 92 12.98 18.62 2.22
CA VAL A 92 12.12 17.48 2.55
C VAL A 92 12.62 16.27 1.76
N GLU A 93 12.97 15.20 2.47
CA GLU A 93 13.31 13.90 1.89
C GLU A 93 12.10 12.97 2.03
N VAL A 94 11.66 12.41 0.92
CA VAL A 94 10.54 11.44 0.87
C VAL A 94 11.12 10.03 0.98
N TYR A 95 10.52 9.22 1.85
CA TYR A 95 10.85 7.82 2.05
C TYR A 95 9.85 6.95 1.29
N TYR A 96 10.39 5.99 0.53
CA TYR A 96 9.61 5.01 -0.21
C TYR A 96 9.83 3.62 0.38
N ASP A 97 8.75 2.87 0.55
CA ASP A 97 8.81 1.46 0.89
C ASP A 97 9.36 0.66 -0.31
N ARG A 98 10.41 -0.11 -0.07
CA ARG A 98 11.12 -0.93 -1.08
C ARG A 98 10.72 -2.39 -1.02
N GLU A 99 10.05 -2.83 0.04
CA GLU A 99 9.63 -4.21 0.25
C GLU A 99 8.14 -4.29 0.62
N PRO A 100 7.24 -3.65 -0.14
CA PRO A 100 5.82 -3.67 0.16
C PRO A 100 5.24 -5.06 -0.04
N LEU A 101 4.28 -5.44 0.82
CA LEU A 101 3.54 -6.68 0.65
C LEU A 101 2.42 -6.50 -0.40
N ILE A 102 2.74 -6.84 -1.65
CA ILE A 102 1.84 -6.68 -2.79
C ILE A 102 0.79 -7.82 -2.82
N LEU A 103 -0.26 -7.69 -2.01
CA LEU A 103 -1.40 -8.63 -1.98
C LEU A 103 -2.49 -8.24 -2.99
N VAL A 104 -2.12 -8.27 -4.27
CA VAL A 104 -2.93 -7.75 -5.36
C VAL A 104 -3.78 -8.83 -6.05
N ALA A 105 -5.04 -8.51 -6.35
CA ALA A 105 -5.94 -9.38 -7.14
C ALA A 105 -5.90 -9.11 -8.66
N SER A 106 -5.53 -7.90 -9.09
CA SER A 106 -5.50 -7.50 -10.51
C SER A 106 -4.09 -7.62 -11.13
N PRO A 107 -3.93 -8.36 -12.25
CA PRO A 107 -2.65 -8.43 -12.98
C PRO A 107 -2.10 -7.05 -13.38
N HIS A 108 -2.98 -6.12 -13.75
CA HIS A 108 -2.58 -4.76 -14.13
C HIS A 108 -1.98 -3.98 -12.95
N LEU A 109 -2.57 -4.10 -11.77
CA LEU A 109 -2.06 -3.43 -10.57
C LEU A 109 -0.70 -4.01 -10.17
N ARG A 110 -0.52 -5.33 -10.29
CA ARG A 110 0.78 -5.97 -10.04
C ARG A 110 1.85 -5.43 -10.99
N GLU A 111 1.55 -5.33 -12.28
CA GLU A 111 2.48 -4.78 -13.29
C GLU A 111 2.89 -3.35 -12.95
N VAL A 112 1.94 -2.46 -12.65
CA VAL A 112 2.22 -1.06 -12.28
C VAL A 112 3.14 -0.96 -11.05
N LEU A 113 2.85 -1.75 -10.01
CA LEU A 113 3.62 -1.74 -8.76
C LEU A 113 5.03 -2.32 -8.97
N GLU A 114 5.14 -3.45 -9.69
CA GLU A 114 6.43 -4.10 -9.97
C GLU A 114 7.33 -3.22 -10.85
N SER A 115 6.79 -2.58 -11.89
CA SER A 115 7.54 -1.66 -12.74
C SER A 115 8.08 -0.47 -11.94
N ALA A 116 7.24 0.16 -11.11
CA ALA A 116 7.66 1.29 -10.30
C ALA A 116 8.73 0.90 -9.26
N LEU A 117 8.65 -0.29 -8.65
CA LEU A 117 9.69 -0.79 -7.74
C LEU A 117 11.03 -1.07 -8.43
N GLN A 118 11.02 -1.49 -9.70
CA GLN A 118 12.26 -1.73 -10.45
C GLN A 118 13.04 -0.43 -10.71
N GLU A 119 12.35 0.68 -10.95
CA GLU A 119 12.97 1.98 -11.20
C GLU A 119 13.54 2.63 -9.92
N VAL A 120 13.00 2.29 -8.74
CA VAL A 120 13.52 2.77 -7.44
C VAL A 120 14.85 2.10 -7.05
N LYS A 121 15.17 0.93 -7.65
CA LYS A 121 16.36 0.14 -7.31
C LYS A 121 17.64 0.61 -8.00
N SER A 122 17.59 1.58 -8.91
CA SER A 122 18.74 2.21 -9.58
C SER A 122 19.22 3.48 -8.88
#